data_AF-A0A1H7AXI6-F1
#
_entry.id   AF-A0A1H7AXI6-F1
#
_cell.length_a   1.000
_cell.length_b   1.000
_cell.length_c   1.000
_cell.angle_alpha   90.00
_cell.angle_beta   90.00
_cell.angle_gamma   90.00
#
_symmetry.space_group_name_H-M   'P 1'
#
loop_
_entity.id
_entity.type
_entity.pdbx_description
1 polymer ?
#
loop_
_entity_poly.entity_id
_entity_poly.type
_entity_poly.pdbx_seq_one_letter_code
_entity_poly.pdbx_strand_id
1 'polypeptide(L)'
;MRAVELTLGRYLKAHGLTAYRLAEAARGRVSRGTVYALARGSVARVDLGTLGAVMTALEELTGEPVSPGDLLTAVTLPEPDAEAREWEAADLSPTLAPYDWGAAGEPEGEPVRYVPGAGFLVGDA
;
A
#
# COMPACT_ATOMS: atom_id res chain seq x y z
N MET A 1 -17.75 -4.61 0.82
CA MET A 1 -16.85 -5.34 1.77
C MET A 1 -16.35 -4.40 2.88
N ARG A 2 -16.08 -4.86 4.11
CA ARG A 2 -15.44 -4.01 5.15
C ARG A 2 -13.93 -4.27 5.22
N ALA A 3 -13.16 -3.19 5.41
CA ALA A 3 -11.73 -3.23 5.66
C ALA A 3 -11.38 -2.42 6.91
N VAL A 4 -10.15 -2.57 7.39
CA VAL A 4 -9.60 -1.80 8.51
C VAL A 4 -8.36 -1.06 8.03
N GLU A 5 -8.29 0.23 8.33
CA GLU A 5 -7.17 1.10 7.99
C GLU A 5 -6.46 1.62 9.24
N LEU A 6 -5.14 1.77 9.14
CA LEU A 6 -4.32 2.41 10.16
C LEU A 6 -4.44 3.93 10.07
N THR A 7 -4.76 4.57 11.20
CA THR A 7 -4.95 6.02 11.30
C THR A 7 -3.87 6.72 12.13
N LEU A 8 -2.77 6.03 12.46
CA LEU A 8 -1.71 6.55 13.33
C LEU A 8 -1.18 7.93 12.88
N GLY A 9 -0.97 8.15 11.58
CA GLY A 9 -0.52 9.45 11.08
C GLY A 9 -1.50 10.60 11.40
N ARG A 10 -2.81 10.32 11.34
CA ARG A 10 -3.86 11.29 11.69
C ARG A 10 -3.87 11.56 13.19
N TYR A 11 -3.76 10.51 14.00
CA TYR A 11 -3.66 10.61 15.45
C TYR A 11 -2.46 11.50 15.85
N LEU A 12 -1.28 11.20 15.34
CA LEU A 12 -0.07 11.99 15.63
C LEU A 12 -0.26 13.47 15.29
N LYS A 13 -0.84 13.78 14.13
CA LYS A 13 -1.13 15.17 13.73
C LYS A 13 -2.09 15.87 14.67
N ALA A 14 -3.16 15.19 15.11
CA ALA A 14 -4.16 15.76 16.01
C ALA A 14 -3.57 16.10 17.40
N HIS A 15 -2.62 15.30 17.87
CA HIS A 15 -1.94 15.51 19.16
C HIS A 15 -0.64 16.32 19.04
N GLY A 16 -0.32 16.91 17.88
CA GLY A 16 0.90 17.71 17.68
C GLY A 16 2.20 16.91 17.79
N LEU A 17 2.13 15.59 17.57
CA LEU A 17 3.25 14.67 17.64
C LEU A 17 3.83 14.39 16.25
N THR A 18 5.12 14.02 16.22
CA THR A 18 5.78 13.55 15.01
C THR A 18 6.04 12.06 15.10
N ALA A 19 6.10 11.38 13.95
CA ALA A 19 6.49 9.97 13.89
C ALA A 19 7.89 9.75 14.50
N TYR A 20 8.78 10.73 14.40
CA TYR A 20 10.08 10.71 15.06
C TYR A 20 9.95 10.66 16.59
N ARG A 21 9.12 11.51 17.20
CA ARG A 21 8.92 11.51 18.67
C ARG A 21 8.35 10.19 19.16
N LEU A 22 7.37 9.62 18.43
CA LEU A 22 6.86 8.28 18.73
C LEU A 22 7.95 7.21 18.58
N ALA A 23 8.77 7.28 17.54
CA ALA A 23 9.85 6.33 17.31
C ALA A 23 10.92 6.37 18.42
N GLU A 24 11.16 7.53 19.01
CA GLU A 24 12.02 7.67 20.19
C GLU A 24 11.37 7.09 21.45
N ALA A 25 10.10 7.39 21.72
CA ALA A 25 9.38 6.83 22.87
C ALA A 25 9.28 5.29 22.78
N ALA A 26 8.98 4.75 21.59
CA ALA A 26 8.83 3.32 21.37
C ALA A 26 10.18 2.58 21.21
N ARG A 27 11.33 3.26 21.37
CA ARG A 27 12.65 2.64 21.20
C ARG A 27 12.80 1.40 22.09
N GLY A 28 13.32 0.32 21.52
CA GLY A 28 13.49 -0.97 22.20
C GLY A 28 12.22 -1.83 22.26
N ARG A 29 11.06 -1.27 21.91
CA ARG A 29 9.78 -2.00 21.77
C ARG A 29 9.36 -2.15 20.31
N VAL A 30 9.56 -1.10 19.50
CA VAL A 30 9.22 -1.07 18.08
C VAL A 30 10.38 -0.48 17.28
N SER A 31 10.68 -1.05 16.12
CA SER A 31 11.73 -0.51 15.25
C SER A 31 11.32 0.85 14.67
N ARG A 32 12.29 1.77 14.47
CA ARG A 32 12.01 3.08 13.84
C ARG A 32 11.33 2.91 12.47
N GLY A 33 11.81 1.96 11.65
CA GLY A 33 11.24 1.67 10.34
C GLY A 33 9.76 1.29 10.40
N THR A 34 9.39 0.44 11.36
CA THR A 34 8.00 0.06 11.63
C THR A 34 7.15 1.27 12.02
N VAL A 35 7.63 2.12 12.94
CA VAL A 35 6.89 3.33 13.34
C VAL A 35 6.64 4.26 12.16
N TYR A 36 7.65 4.49 11.32
CA TYR A 36 7.47 5.32 10.12
C TYR A 36 6.55 4.68 9.08
N ALA A 37 6.57 3.35 8.92
CA ALA A 37 5.67 2.66 8.00
C ALA A 37 4.22 2.74 8.48
N LEU A 38 3.98 2.55 9.80
CA LEU A 38 2.67 2.71 10.43
C LEU A 38 2.14 4.14 10.30
N ALA A 39 2.99 5.14 10.56
CA ALA A 39 2.60 6.55 10.46
C ALA A 39 2.23 6.97 9.02
N ARG A 40 2.84 6.31 8.02
CA ARG A 40 2.53 6.49 6.59
C ARG A 40 1.33 5.68 6.11
N GLY A 41 0.81 4.75 6.92
CA GLY A 41 -0.27 3.84 6.51
C GLY A 41 0.15 2.81 5.45
N SER A 42 1.45 2.60 5.23
CA SER A 42 1.96 1.74 4.15
C SER A 42 2.08 0.27 4.55
N VAL A 43 1.43 -0.15 5.64
CA VAL A 43 1.56 -1.49 6.20
C VAL A 43 0.25 -2.24 6.02
N ALA A 44 0.31 -3.38 5.33
CA ALA A 44 -0.86 -4.23 5.11
C ALA A 44 -1.27 -5.04 6.36
N ARG A 45 -0.33 -5.26 7.29
CA ARG A 45 -0.52 -6.05 8.51
C ARG A 45 0.29 -5.48 9.66
N VAL A 46 -0.28 -5.48 10.85
CA VAL A 46 0.40 -5.18 12.11
C VAL A 46 0.00 -6.24 13.13
N ASP A 47 0.95 -6.77 13.88
CA ASP A 47 0.65 -7.70 14.96
C ASP A 47 0.17 -6.94 16.21
N LEU A 48 -0.58 -7.63 17.07
CA LEU A 48 -1.17 -7.04 18.27
C LEU A 48 -0.12 -6.58 19.30
N GLY A 49 1.05 -7.21 19.33
CA GLY A 49 2.16 -6.82 20.20
C GLY A 49 2.74 -5.46 19.80
N THR A 50 2.97 -5.26 18.50
CA THR A 50 3.38 -3.96 17.94
C THR A 50 2.32 -2.89 18.19
N LEU A 51 1.04 -3.22 18.00
CA LEU A 51 -0.05 -2.27 18.26
C LEU A 51 -0.08 -1.84 19.73
N GLY A 52 0.00 -2.80 20.67
CA GLY A 52 0.06 -2.52 22.10
C GLY A 52 1.28 -1.68 22.49
N ALA A 53 2.45 -1.99 21.94
CA ALA A 53 3.66 -1.21 22.19
C ALA A 53 3.56 0.24 21.68
N VAL A 54 2.91 0.47 20.53
CA VAL A 54 2.63 1.81 20.01
C VAL A 54 1.64 2.54 20.92
N MET A 55 0.56 1.89 21.35
CA MET A 55 -0.42 2.48 22.28
C MET A 55 0.27 2.93 23.57
N THR A 56 1.06 2.07 24.23
CA THR A 56 1.78 2.44 25.46
C THR A 56 2.72 3.63 25.23
N ALA A 57 3.45 3.68 24.11
CA ALA A 57 4.33 4.80 23.81
C ALA A 57 3.56 6.12 23.56
N LEU A 58 2.35 6.05 22.98
CA LEU A 58 1.49 7.21 22.81
C LEU A 58 0.91 7.69 24.14
N GLU A 59 0.50 6.78 25.03
CA GLU A 59 0.03 7.11 26.38
C GLU A 59 1.12 7.82 27.18
N GLU A 60 2.36 7.35 27.11
CA GLU A 60 3.51 8.00 27.74
C GLU A 60 3.78 9.42 27.19
N LEU A 61 3.56 9.63 25.89
CA LEU A 61 3.78 10.94 25.24
C LEU A 61 2.65 11.94 25.46
N THR A 62 1.42 11.46 25.59
CA THR A 62 0.23 12.30 25.66
C THR A 62 -0.31 12.45 27.09
N GLY A 63 -0.03 11.49 27.97
CA GLY A 63 -0.63 11.41 29.30
C GLY A 63 -2.09 10.94 29.29
N GLU A 64 -2.62 10.53 28.14
CA GLU A 64 -4.01 10.13 27.94
C GLU A 64 -4.08 8.64 27.55
N PRO A 65 -5.14 7.92 27.94
CA PRO A 65 -5.32 6.52 27.52
C PRO A 65 -5.54 6.44 26.01
N VAL A 66 -4.93 5.44 25.35
CA VAL A 66 -5.04 5.23 23.90
C VAL A 66 -5.68 3.88 23.64
N SER A 67 -6.76 3.85 22.88
CA SER A 67 -7.48 2.64 22.51
C SER A 67 -7.14 2.20 21.08
N PRO A 68 -7.40 0.92 20.71
CA PRO A 68 -7.25 0.49 19.32
C PRO A 68 -8.12 1.29 18.34
N GLY A 69 -9.28 1.80 18.79
CA GLY A 69 -10.19 2.61 17.96
C GLY A 69 -9.64 4.00 17.60
N ASP A 70 -8.64 4.49 18.34
CA ASP A 70 -7.95 5.74 18.02
C ASP A 70 -6.94 5.55 16.87
N LEU A 71 -6.46 4.32 16.70
CA LEU A 71 -5.39 3.95 15.76
C LEU A 71 -5.87 3.16 14.55
N LEU A 72 -7.10 2.62 14.61
CA LEU A 72 -7.71 1.79 13.58
C LEU A 72 -9.11 2.29 13.26
N THR A 73 -9.46 2.36 11.98
CA THR A 73 -10.81 2.71 11.54
C THR A 73 -11.35 1.68 10.56
N ALA A 74 -12.64 1.34 10.71
CA ALA A 74 -13.30 0.40 9.82
C ALA A 74 -13.93 1.15 8.64
N VAL A 75 -13.41 0.91 7.44
CA VAL A 75 -13.90 1.52 6.20
C VAL A 75 -14.77 0.54 5.42
N THR A 76 -15.69 1.10 4.63
CA THR A 76 -16.47 0.34 3.66
C THR A 76 -15.81 0.53 2.31
N LEU A 77 -15.27 -0.56 1.75
CA LEU A 77 -14.75 -0.52 0.40
C LEU A 77 -15.95 -0.48 -0.57
N PRO A 78 -15.93 0.42 -1.56
CA PRO A 78 -16.96 0.42 -2.59
C PRO A 78 -16.95 -0.93 -3.28
N GLU A 79 -18.14 -1.46 -3.55
CA GLU A 79 -18.25 -2.59 -4.46
C GLU A 79 -17.78 -2.15 -5.86
N PRO A 80 -17.13 -3.03 -6.63
CA PRO A 80 -16.78 -2.71 -8.01
C PRO A 80 -18.06 -2.35 -8.78
N ASP A 81 -17.99 -1.28 -9.56
CA ASP A 81 -19.13 -0.85 -10.36
C ASP A 81 -19.43 -1.86 -11.48
N ALA A 82 -20.50 -1.59 -12.24
CA ALA A 82 -20.93 -2.50 -13.30
C ALA A 82 -19.85 -2.71 -14.36
N GLU A 83 -19.15 -1.63 -14.74
CA GLU A 83 -18.08 -1.66 -15.72
C GLU A 83 -16.90 -2.51 -15.21
N ALA A 84 -16.42 -2.27 -13.98
CA ALA A 84 -15.34 -3.03 -13.39
C ALA A 84 -15.65 -4.53 -13.30
N ARG A 85 -16.90 -4.89 -12.94
CA ARG A 85 -17.35 -6.30 -12.91
C ARG A 85 -17.41 -6.92 -14.30
N GLU A 86 -17.80 -6.16 -15.31
CA GLU A 86 -17.83 -6.62 -16.70
C GLU A 86 -16.41 -6.90 -17.22
N TRP A 87 -15.46 -6.01 -16.94
CA TRP A 87 -14.04 -6.23 -17.25
C TRP A 87 -13.44 -7.42 -16.50
N GLU A 88 -13.72 -7.58 -15.21
CA GLU A 88 -13.20 -8.70 -14.40
C GLU A 88 -13.77 -10.05 -14.85
N ALA A 89 -15.03 -10.07 -15.31
CA ALA A 89 -15.69 -11.26 -15.83
C ALA A 89 -15.44 -11.52 -17.32
N ALA A 90 -14.76 -10.60 -18.02
CA ALA A 90 -14.49 -10.73 -19.44
C ALA A 90 -13.61 -11.96 -19.71
N ASP A 91 -14.04 -12.80 -20.64
CA ASP A 91 -13.24 -13.94 -21.09
C ASP A 91 -12.07 -13.44 -21.94
N LEU A 92 -10.85 -13.54 -21.39
CA LEU A 92 -9.60 -13.21 -22.08
C LEU A 92 -8.96 -14.42 -22.78
N SER A 93 -9.61 -15.58 -22.74
CA SER A 93 -9.16 -16.79 -23.44
C SER A 93 -9.35 -16.82 -24.97
N PRO A 94 -10.23 -16.01 -25.60
CA PRO A 94 -10.33 -16.00 -27.05
C PRO A 94 -8.97 -15.66 -27.65
N THR A 95 -8.53 -16.46 -28.62
CA THR A 95 -7.40 -16.06 -29.46
C THR A 95 -7.82 -14.78 -30.17
N LEU A 96 -7.27 -13.65 -29.73
CA LEU A 96 -7.46 -12.38 -30.41
C LEU A 96 -7.02 -12.55 -31.85
N ALA A 97 -7.86 -12.07 -32.78
CA ALA A 97 -7.39 -11.89 -34.15
C ALA A 97 -6.08 -11.08 -34.10
N PRO A 98 -5.12 -11.38 -34.99
CA PRO A 98 -3.94 -10.55 -35.14
C PRO A 98 -4.36 -9.08 -35.20
N TYR A 99 -3.66 -8.23 -34.44
CA TYR A 99 -3.96 -6.81 -34.40
C TYR A 99 -3.95 -6.23 -35.82
N ASP A 100 -5.01 -5.55 -36.23
CA ASP A 100 -5.09 -4.93 -37.55
C ASP A 100 -4.27 -3.65 -37.55
N TRP A 101 -3.04 -3.75 -38.06
CA TRP A 101 -2.13 -2.62 -38.22
C TRP A 101 -2.53 -1.67 -39.37
N GLY A 102 -3.65 -1.93 -40.05
CA GLY A 102 -4.11 -1.17 -41.20
C GLY A 102 -3.24 -1.38 -42.43
N ALA A 103 -3.44 -0.54 -43.45
CA ALA A 103 -2.78 -0.68 -44.75
C ALA A 103 -1.25 -0.58 -44.70
N ALA A 104 -0.69 0.00 -43.63
CA ALA A 104 0.75 0.13 -43.43
C ALA A 104 1.41 -1.18 -42.92
N GLY A 105 0.61 -2.11 -42.38
CA GLY A 105 1.12 -3.34 -41.78
C GLY A 105 1.80 -3.10 -40.43
N GLU A 106 2.20 -4.20 -39.78
CA GLU A 106 2.97 -4.15 -38.53
C GLU A 106 4.25 -3.35 -38.76
N PRO A 107 4.57 -2.36 -37.91
CA PRO A 107 5.81 -1.62 -38.05
C PRO A 107 7.00 -2.58 -37.90
N GLU A 108 8.00 -2.43 -38.77
CA GLU A 108 9.27 -3.11 -38.58
C GLU A 108 9.89 -2.65 -37.26
N GLY A 109 10.13 -3.60 -36.36
CA GLY A 109 10.71 -3.35 -35.04
C GLY A 109 11.40 -4.57 -34.51
N GLU A 110 12.54 -4.36 -33.85
CA GLU A 110 13.23 -5.40 -33.11
C GLU A 110 12.58 -5.56 -31.72
N PRO A 111 12.46 -6.80 -31.20
CA PRO A 111 11.84 -7.04 -29.90
C PRO A 111 12.64 -6.34 -28.79
N VAL A 112 11.93 -5.73 -27.85
CA VAL A 112 12.54 -5.07 -26.69
C VAL A 112 12.39 -5.94 -25.46
N ARG A 113 13.51 -6.26 -24.80
CA ARG A 113 13.52 -7.02 -23.54
C ARG A 113 14.14 -6.21 -22.43
N TYR A 114 13.48 -6.21 -21.26
CA TYR A 114 14.10 -5.68 -20.05
C TYR A 114 14.99 -6.72 -19.38
N VAL A 115 16.24 -6.36 -19.11
CA VAL A 115 17.21 -7.14 -18.34
C VAL A 115 17.60 -6.36 -17.08
N PRO A 116 17.32 -6.89 -15.86
CA PRO A 116 17.73 -6.24 -14.62
C PRO A 116 19.24 -5.95 -14.61
N GLY A 117 19.62 -4.69 -14.36
CA GLY A 117 21.01 -4.22 -14.33
C GLY A 117 21.60 -3.78 -15.67
N ALA A 118 21.00 -4.18 -16.80
CA ALA A 118 21.42 -3.77 -18.15
C ALA A 118 20.41 -2.83 -18.83
N GLY A 119 19.15 -2.82 -18.38
CA GLY A 119 18.09 -1.97 -18.93
C GLY A 119 17.31 -2.63 -20.06
N PHE A 120 16.73 -1.81 -20.95
CA PHE A 120 16.04 -2.29 -22.14
C PHE A 120 17.05 -2.60 -23.25
N LEU A 121 16.99 -3.81 -23.77
CA LEU A 121 17.79 -4.30 -24.89
C LEU A 121 16.87 -4.49 -26.10
N VAL A 122 17.37 -4.14 -27.28
CA VAL A 122 16.66 -4.24 -28.56
C VAL A 122 17.34 -5.35 -29.38
N GLY A 123 16.56 -6.27 -29.95
CA GLY A 123 17.04 -7.35 -30.81
C GLY A 123 16.86 -8.77 -30.25
N ASP A 124 17.08 -9.78 -31.10
CA ASP A 124 17.11 -11.20 -30.69
C ASP A 124 18.40 -11.53 -29.92
N ALA A 125 18.30 -12.55 -29.05
CA ALA A 125 19.38 -12.99 -28.15
C ALA A 125 20.67 -13.45 -28.86
#